data_AF-A0A9N7PK83-F1
#
_entry.id   AF-A0A9N7PK83-F1
#
_cell.length_a   1.000
_cell.length_b   1.000
_cell.length_c   1.000
_cell.angle_alpha   90.00
_cell.angle_beta   90.00
_cell.angle_gamma   90.00
#
_symmetry.space_group_name_H-M   'P 1'
#
loop_
_entity.id
_entity.type
_entity.pdbx_description
1 polymer ?
#
loop_
_entity_poly.entity_id
_entity_poly.type
_entity_poly.pdbx_seq_one_letter_code
_entity_poly.pdbx_strand_id
1 'polypeptide(L)'
;MSNIKKTLKYIVTILGILFLGSLGLHGYNMGRLMYTDLDVLKIPYIDKYYVAIGEKDDATDVFKKYMADNNWQFIENISEILIFRKGNIQKEVHLDNLKEIKKNKHK
;
A
#
# COMPACT_ATOMS: atom_id res chain seq x y z
N MET A 1 -33.10 -18.22 28.73
CA MET A 1 -31.74 -18.50 28.22
C MET A 1 -31.23 -17.25 27.52
N SER A 2 -30.30 -16.55 28.19
CA SER A 2 -30.07 -15.09 28.14
C SER A 2 -29.73 -14.51 26.76
N ASN A 3 -30.36 -13.37 26.42
CA ASN A 3 -30.12 -12.55 25.21
C ASN A 3 -28.64 -12.24 24.96
N ILE A 4 -27.80 -12.27 26.01
CA ILE A 4 -26.35 -12.10 25.94
C ILE A 4 -25.70 -13.13 24.99
N LYS A 5 -26.15 -14.39 25.01
CA LYS A 5 -25.60 -15.43 24.11
C LYS A 5 -25.93 -15.16 22.64
N LYS A 6 -27.10 -14.57 22.35
CA LYS A 6 -27.49 -14.18 20.98
C LYS A 6 -26.67 -12.98 20.52
N THR A 7 -26.56 -11.94 21.35
CA THR A 7 -25.76 -10.75 21.04
C THR A 7 -24.29 -11.10 20.79
N LEU A 8 -23.70 -11.97 21.62
CA LEU A 8 -22.32 -12.41 21.45
C LEU A 8 -22.11 -13.15 20.11
N LYS A 9 -23.06 -14.01 19.71
CA LYS A 9 -23.01 -14.71 18.42
C LYS A 9 -23.01 -13.73 17.24
N TYR A 10 -23.82 -12.67 17.29
CA TYR A 10 -23.83 -11.65 16.26
C TYR A 10 -22.52 -10.86 16.19
N ILE A 11 -21.95 -10.48 17.34
CA ILE A 11 -20.66 -9.79 17.42
C ILE A 11 -19.56 -10.65 16.78
N VAL A 12 -19.48 -11.93 17.13
CA VAL A 12 -18.50 -12.86 16.55
C VAL A 12 -18.70 -13.02 15.04
N THR A 13 -19.95 -13.07 14.58
CA THR A 13 -20.28 -13.17 13.15
C THR A 13 -19.82 -11.92 12.38
N ILE A 14 -20.10 -10.73 12.92
CA ILE A 14 -19.68 -9.45 12.31
C ILE A 14 -18.15 -9.37 12.27
N LEU A 15 -17.47 -9.72 13.38
CA LEU A 15 -16.01 -9.76 13.43
C LEU A 15 -15.43 -10.74 12.41
N GLY A 16 -16.04 -11.91 12.25
CA GLY A 16 -15.63 -12.89 11.24
C GLY A 16 -15.75 -12.36 9.81
N ILE A 17 -16.85 -11.68 9.48
CA ILE A 17 -17.03 -11.06 8.16
C ILE A 17 -16.00 -9.95 7.92
N LEU A 18 -15.76 -9.10 8.92
CA LEU A 18 -14.74 -8.04 8.84
C LEU A 18 -13.34 -8.61 8.62
N PHE A 19 -13.01 -9.71 9.31
CA PHE A 19 -11.72 -10.37 9.19
C PHE A 19 -11.51 -11.04 7.82
N LEU A 20 -12.53 -11.71 7.28
CA LEU A 20 -12.48 -12.29 5.94
C LEU A 20 -12.37 -11.21 4.86
N GLY A 21 -13.09 -10.10 5.02
CA GLY A 21 -13.01 -8.96 4.11
C GLY A 21 -11.61 -8.33 4.08
N SER A 22 -10.97 -8.14 5.24
CA SER A 22 -9.63 -7.56 5.31
C SER A 22 -8.56 -8.48 4.71
N LEU A 23 -8.66 -9.79 4.96
CA LEU A 23 -7.78 -10.79 4.35
C LEU A 23 -7.93 -10.84 2.83
N GLY A 24 -9.16 -10.79 2.31
CA GLY A 24 -9.43 -10.76 0.87
C GLY A 24 -8.82 -9.53 0.20
N LEU A 25 -8.99 -8.35 0.80
CA LEU A 25 -8.44 -7.09 0.28
C LEU A 25 -6.89 -7.12 0.30
N HIS A 26 -6.30 -7.63 1.37
CA HIS A 26 -4.84 -7.74 1.50
C HIS A 26 -4.27 -8.74 0.50
N GLY A 27 -4.86 -9.93 0.40
CA GLY A 27 -4.47 -10.97 -0.55
C GLY A 27 -4.57 -10.52 -2.01
N TYR A 28 -5.62 -9.77 -2.37
CA TYR A 28 -5.77 -9.22 -3.73
C TYR A 28 -4.67 -8.21 -4.07
N ASN A 29 -4.37 -7.26 -3.17
CA ASN A 29 -3.32 -6.27 -3.40
C ASN A 29 -1.94 -6.90 -3.48
N MET A 30 -1.64 -7.85 -2.59
CA MET A 30 -0.40 -8.62 -2.60
C MET A 30 -0.25 -9.45 -3.88
N GLY A 31 -1.30 -10.18 -4.26
CA GLY A 31 -1.33 -10.97 -5.49
C GLY A 31 -1.13 -10.11 -6.72
N ARG A 32 -1.81 -8.96 -6.82
CA ARG A 32 -1.63 -8.03 -7.94
C ARG A 32 -0.19 -7.54 -8.03
N LEU A 33 0.47 -7.22 -6.91
CA LEU A 33 1.88 -6.81 -6.92
C LEU A 33 2.86 -7.94 -7.27
N MET A 34 2.55 -9.18 -6.92
CA MET A 34 3.41 -10.33 -7.24
C MET A 34 3.21 -10.82 -8.68
N TYR A 35 1.99 -10.78 -9.20
CA TYR A 35 1.61 -11.36 -10.50
C TYR A 35 1.49 -10.32 -11.64
N THR A 36 1.81 -9.05 -11.39
CA THR A 36 1.88 -8.02 -12.44
C THR A 36 3.24 -7.31 -12.42
N ASP A 37 3.62 -6.75 -13.56
CA ASP A 37 4.82 -5.92 -13.71
C ASP A 37 4.70 -4.54 -13.02
N LEU A 38 3.73 -4.35 -12.13
CA LEU A 38 3.60 -3.13 -11.34
C LEU A 38 4.68 -3.09 -10.26
N ASP A 39 5.46 -2.01 -10.28
CA ASP A 39 6.48 -1.72 -9.26
C ASP A 39 5.87 -1.01 -8.03
N VAL A 40 4.77 -0.28 -8.21
CA VAL A 40 4.07 0.42 -7.13
C VAL A 40 2.56 0.27 -7.28
N LEU A 41 1.87 -0.04 -6.18
CA LEU A 41 0.41 -0.05 -6.09
C LEU A 41 -0.06 1.02 -5.12
N LYS A 42 -0.81 2.01 -5.63
CA LYS A 42 -1.50 3.00 -4.80
C LYS A 42 -2.78 2.39 -4.22
N ILE A 43 -3.00 2.56 -2.91
CA ILE A 43 -4.30 2.25 -2.30
C ILE A 43 -5.27 3.40 -2.58
N PRO A 44 -6.46 3.17 -3.17
CA PRO A 44 -7.36 4.24 -3.59
C PRO A 44 -8.02 5.02 -2.45
N TYR A 45 -8.13 4.44 -1.24
CA TYR A 45 -8.86 5.02 -0.11
C TYR A 45 -7.98 5.49 1.06
N ILE A 46 -6.66 5.26 0.96
CA ILE A 46 -5.70 5.61 2.00
C ILE A 46 -4.45 6.10 1.27
N ASP A 47 -3.80 7.18 1.73
CA ASP A 47 -2.54 7.66 1.17
C ASP A 47 -1.37 6.75 1.54
N LYS A 48 -1.44 5.49 1.08
CA LYS A 48 -0.41 4.46 1.23
C LYS A 48 -0.10 3.83 -0.12
N TYR A 49 1.17 3.48 -0.28
CA TYR A 49 1.72 2.89 -1.49
C TYR A 49 2.42 1.61 -1.12
N TYR A 50 2.07 0.51 -1.77
CA TYR A 50 2.88 -0.69 -1.70
C TYR A 50 3.95 -0.63 -2.78
N VAL A 51 5.20 -0.77 -2.40
CA VAL A 51 6.35 -0.70 -3.30
C VAL A 51 6.97 -2.08 -3.38
N ALA A 52 7.00 -2.64 -4.58
CA ALA A 52 7.67 -3.90 -4.85
C ALA A 52 9.18 -3.65 -4.97
N ILE A 53 9.97 -4.26 -4.10
CA ILE A 53 11.43 -4.13 -4.10
C ILE A 53 12.10 -5.48 -4.39
N GLY A 54 13.17 -5.46 -5.18
CA GLY A 54 14.13 -6.57 -5.27
C GLY A 54 15.05 -6.62 -4.05
N GLU A 55 15.93 -7.63 -3.97
CA GLU A 55 16.83 -7.82 -2.83
C GLU A 55 17.81 -6.66 -2.57
N LYS A 56 18.08 -5.83 -3.59
CA LYS A 56 19.06 -4.74 -3.54
C LYS A 56 18.45 -3.38 -3.86
N ASP A 57 17.13 -3.30 -4.07
CA ASP A 57 16.46 -2.08 -4.46
C ASP A 57 16.01 -1.30 -3.23
N ASP A 58 16.16 0.01 -3.25
CA ASP A 58 15.62 0.90 -2.23
C ASP A 58 14.18 1.30 -2.58
N ALA A 59 13.27 1.18 -1.61
CA ALA A 59 11.85 1.47 -1.82
C ALA A 59 11.59 2.92 -2.22
N THR A 60 12.39 3.86 -1.70
CA THR A 60 12.29 5.29 -2.05
C THR A 60 12.65 5.51 -3.51
N ASP A 61 13.70 4.85 -4.00
CA ASP A 61 14.15 5.03 -5.39
C ASP A 61 13.19 4.40 -6.40
N VAL A 62 12.66 3.21 -6.09
CA VAL A 62 11.58 2.60 -6.88
C VAL A 62 10.35 3.51 -6.90
N PHE A 63 9.99 4.10 -5.76
CA PHE A 63 8.86 5.02 -5.67
C PHE A 63 9.09 6.33 -6.45
N LYS A 64 10.28 6.92 -6.39
CA LYS A 64 10.65 8.10 -7.20
C LYS A 64 10.52 7.81 -8.69
N LYS A 65 11.00 6.64 -9.14
CA LYS A 65 10.87 6.20 -10.53
C LYS A 65 9.40 6.10 -10.95
N TYR A 66 8.56 5.43 -10.15
CA TYR A 66 7.12 5.38 -10.39
C TYR A 66 6.48 6.77 -10.48
N MET A 67 6.88 7.71 -9.62
CA MET A 67 6.39 9.09 -9.66
C MET A 67 6.82 9.79 -10.96
N ALA A 68 8.08 9.64 -11.36
CA ALA A 68 8.60 10.17 -12.63
C ALA A 68 7.84 9.62 -13.85
N ASP A 69 7.58 8.31 -13.89
CA ASP A 69 6.79 7.66 -14.95
C ASP A 69 5.35 8.21 -15.03
N ASN A 70 4.83 8.73 -13.91
CA ASN A 70 3.52 9.40 -13.82
C ASN A 70 3.59 10.93 -14.03
N ASN A 71 4.71 11.44 -14.55
CA ASN A 71 4.99 12.86 -14.78
C ASN A 71 5.02 13.70 -13.49
N TRP A 72 5.44 13.11 -12.38
CA TRP A 72 5.76 13.85 -11.16
C TRP A 72 7.27 14.03 -11.05
N GLN A 73 7.70 15.28 -10.85
CA GLN A 73 9.10 15.61 -10.65
C GLN A 73 9.42 15.61 -9.16
N PHE A 74 10.45 14.86 -8.75
CA PHE A 74 11.00 14.95 -7.41
C PHE A 74 11.66 16.33 -7.21
N ILE A 75 11.35 16.99 -6.11
CA ILE A 75 11.89 18.31 -5.76
C ILE A 75 12.96 18.14 -4.68
N GLU A 76 12.56 17.61 -3.53
CA GLU A 76 13.44 17.44 -2.38
C GLU A 76 12.88 16.41 -1.39
N ASN A 77 13.74 15.99 -0.46
CA ASN A 77 13.37 15.18 0.68
C ASN A 77 13.66 15.99 1.94
N ILE A 78 12.62 16.28 2.73
CA ILE A 78 12.74 16.98 4.02
C ILE A 78 12.41 15.99 5.13
N SER A 79 13.43 15.57 5.87
CA SER A 79 13.35 14.53 6.90
C SER A 79 12.79 13.21 6.35
N GLU A 80 11.51 12.92 6.58
CA GLU A 80 10.81 11.70 6.15
C GLU A 80 9.70 12.00 5.13
N ILE A 81 9.72 13.17 4.51
CA ILE A 81 8.71 13.61 3.54
C ILE A 81 9.37 13.83 2.18
N LEU A 82 8.91 13.06 1.20
CA LEU A 82 9.25 13.22 -0.20
C LEU A 82 8.32 14.24 -0.85
N ILE A 83 8.88 15.28 -1.46
CA ILE A 83 8.13 16.35 -2.12
C ILE A 83 8.23 16.17 -3.64
N PHE A 84 7.07 16.09 -4.29
CA PHE A 84 6.94 15.97 -5.74
C PHE A 84 6.09 17.10 -6.32
N ARG A 85 6.39 17.53 -7.55
CA ARG A 85 5.64 18.56 -8.27
C ARG A 85 5.18 18.07 -9.63
N LYS A 86 3.98 18.48 -10.04
CA LYS A 86 3.43 18.29 -11.38
C LYS A 86 2.69 19.54 -11.79
N GLY A 87 3.33 20.38 -12.61
CA GLY A 87 2.84 21.74 -12.90
C GLY A 87 2.72 22.57 -11.63
N ASN A 88 1.52 23.08 -11.33
CA ASN A 88 1.24 23.87 -10.13
C ASN A 88 0.82 23.03 -8.92
N ILE A 89 0.81 21.71 -9.02
CA ILE A 89 0.40 20.81 -7.94
C ILE A 89 1.64 20.26 -7.24
N GLN A 90 1.65 20.38 -5.90
CA GLN A 90 2.63 19.72 -5.03
C GLN A 90 1.98 18.52 -4.34
N LYS A 91 2.74 17.42 -4.23
CA LYS A 91 2.36 16.25 -3.45
C LYS A 91 3.48 15.93 -2.47
N GLU A 92 3.08 15.74 -1.23
CA GLU A 92 3.95 15.31 -0.13
C GLU A 92 3.63 13.86 0.20
N VAL A 93 4.67 13.03 0.31
CA VAL A 93 4.54 11.61 0.64
C VAL A 93 5.47 11.28 1.79
N HIS A 94 4.90 10.94 2.94
CA HIS A 94 5.66 10.45 4.09
C HIS A 94 6.26 9.07 3.76
N LEU A 95 7.49 8.82 4.18
CA LEU A 95 8.15 7.52 3.98
C LEU A 95 7.38 6.38 4.65
N ASP A 96 6.73 6.62 5.79
CA ASP A 96 5.85 5.66 6.47
C ASP A 96 4.66 5.16 5.65
N ASN A 97 4.27 5.95 4.65
CA ASN A 97 3.21 5.61 3.72
C ASN A 97 3.71 4.65 2.61
N LEU A 98 5.01 4.43 2.50
CA LEU A 98 5.61 3.42 1.63
C LEU A 98 5.67 2.10 2.41
N LYS A 99 4.97 1.08 1.90
CA LYS A 99 4.97 -0.28 2.43
C LYS A 99 5.72 -1.18 1.47
N GLU A 100 6.88 -1.64 1.91
CA GLU A 100 7.73 -2.52 1.13
C GLU A 100 7.12 -3.92 1.01
N ILE A 101 7.15 -4.45 -0.21
CA ILE A 101 6.85 -5.86 -0.49
C ILE A 101 8.03 -6.43 -1.26
N LYS A 102 8.67 -7.45 -0.69
CA LYS A 102 9.77 -8.15 -1.37
C LYS A 102 9.21 -9.01 -2.50
N LYS A 103 9.62 -8.73 -3.75
CA LYS A 103 9.35 -9.63 -4.88
C LYS A 103 10.33 -10.80 -4.78
N ASN A 104 9.85 -11.96 -4.37
CA ASN A 104 10.60 -13.20 -4.58
C ASN A 104 10.58 -13.48 -6.08
N LYS A 105 11.71 -13.29 -6.77
CA LYS A 105 11.91 -13.87 -8.09
C LYS A 105 11.90 -15.38 -7.91
N HIS A 106 10.77 -16.03 -8.20
CA HIS A 106 10.81 -17.43 -8.59
C HIS A 106 11.61 -17.48 -9.89
N LYS A 107 12.88 -17.86 -9.77
CA LYS A 107 13.74 -18.27 -10.89
C LYS A 107 13.17 -19.52 -11.53
#